data_AF-A0A1B5V958-F1
#
_entry.id   AF-A0A1B5V958-F1
#
_cell.length_a   1.000
_cell.length_b   1.000
_cell.length_c   1.000
_cell.angle_alpha   90.00
_cell.angle_beta   90.00
_cell.angle_gamma   90.00
#
_symmetry.space_group_name_H-M   'P 1'
#
loop_
_entity.id
_entity.type
_entity.pdbx_description
1 polymer ?
#
loop_
_entity_poly.entity_id
_entity_poly.type
_entity_poly.pdbx_seq_one_letter_code
_entity_poly.pdbx_strand_id
1 'polypeptide(L)' 'MDYRPTIQSPATAKDDLIDILTSLNPTDLASPTGPAGPTGPANPTGPTNPISLTDLFPQEAGRMCYEVLKKKKTFG' A
#
# COMPACT_ATOMS: atom_id res chain seq x y z
N MET A 1 -7.80 -39.56 -28.01
CA MET A 1 -6.53 -40.32 -28.10
C MET A 1 -5.73 -40.00 -26.88
N ASP A 2 -5.94 -40.80 -25.83
CA ASP A 2 -5.33 -40.61 -24.53
C ASP A 2 -3.93 -41.23 -24.59
N TYR A 3 -2.89 -40.40 -24.65
CA TYR A 3 -1.52 -40.88 -24.54
C TYR A 3 -1.30 -41.35 -23.11
N ARG A 4 -1.42 -42.67 -22.90
CA ARG A 4 -1.01 -43.35 -21.67
C ARG A 4 0.45 -43.77 -21.89
N PRO A 5 1.44 -43.12 -21.26
CA PRO A 5 2.82 -43.58 -21.36
C PRO A 5 2.92 -44.92 -20.64
N THR A 6 3.13 -45.99 -21.42
CA THR A 6 3.44 -47.31 -20.88
C THR A 6 4.87 -47.25 -20.36
N ILE A 7 5.06 -47.23 -19.04
CA ILE A 7 6.42 -47.26 -18.46
C ILE A 7 7.00 -48.66 -18.75
N GLN A 8 7.77 -48.78 -19.83
CA GLN A 8 8.47 -50.01 -20.21
C GLN A 8 9.73 -50.19 -19.36
N SER A 9 10.20 -51.44 -19.25
CA SER A 9 11.25 -51.94 -18.34
C SER A 9 12.42 -50.97 -18.07
N PRO A 10 13.08 -51.03 -16.90
CA PRO A 10 14.03 -50.01 -16.42
C PRO A 10 15.24 -49.72 -17.33
N ALA A 11 15.55 -50.58 -18.31
CA ALA A 11 16.57 -50.30 -19.32
C ALA A 11 16.13 -49.27 -20.38
N THR A 12 14.83 -49.20 -20.69
CA THR A 12 14.24 -48.28 -21.70
C THR A 12 13.78 -46.97 -21.08
N ALA A 13 13.45 -46.96 -19.79
CA ALA A 13 13.00 -45.77 -19.07
C ALA A 13 14.02 -44.61 -19.11
N LYS A 14 15.32 -44.90 -19.21
CA LYS A 14 16.35 -43.86 -19.36
C LYS A 14 16.32 -43.24 -20.75
N ASP A 15 16.14 -44.04 -21.79
CA ASP A 15 16.07 -43.55 -23.17
C ASP A 15 14.77 -42.75 -23.40
N ASP A 16 13.65 -43.22 -22.85
CA ASP A 16 12.37 -42.51 -22.88
C ASP A 16 12.48 -41.12 -22.21
N LEU A 17 13.21 -41.01 -21.09
CA LEU A 17 13.44 -39.71 -20.45
C LEU A 17 14.35 -38.80 -21.25
N ILE A 18 15.33 -39.34 -21.98
CA ILE A 18 16.18 -38.55 -22.88
C ILE A 18 15.36 -38.02 -24.05
N ASP A 19 14.51 -38.84 -24.66
CA ASP A 19 13.65 -38.42 -25.77
C ASP A 19 12.68 -37.32 -25.33
N ILE A 20 12.07 -37.47 -24.15
CA ILE A 20 11.21 -36.43 -23.56
C ILE A 20 12.00 -35.13 -23.37
N LEU A 21 13.14 -35.17 -22.70
CA LEU A 21 13.92 -33.95 -22.40
C LEU A 21 14.43 -33.26 -23.67
N THR A 22 14.74 -34.02 -24.72
CA THR A 22 15.23 -33.48 -26.01
C THR A 22 14.09 -32.89 -26.85
N SER A 23 12.84 -33.31 -26.61
CA SER A 23 11.66 -32.75 -27.27
C SER A 23 11.15 -31.46 -26.66
N LEU A 24 11.57 -31.12 -25.42
CA LEU A 24 11.17 -29.91 -24.74
C LEU A 24 11.90 -28.69 -25.32
N ASN A 25 11.17 -27.59 -25.47
CA ASN A 25 11.76 -26.29 -25.72
C ASN A 25 12.15 -25.61 -24.39
N PRO A 26 13.08 -24.63 -24.37
CA PRO A 26 13.55 -24.01 -23.13
C PRO A 26 12.43 -23.39 -22.26
N THR A 27 11.34 -22.97 -22.88
CA THR A 27 10.15 -22.41 -22.22
C THR A 27 9.31 -23.46 -21.49
N ASP A 28 9.31 -24.72 -21.92
CA ASP A 28 8.56 -25.80 -21.27
C ASP A 28 9.10 -26.10 -19.85
N LEU A 29 10.36 -25.74 -19.59
CA LEU A 29 11.02 -25.89 -18.29
C LEU A 29 11.05 -24.58 -17.48
N ALA A 30 10.65 -23.45 -18.09
CA ALA A 30 10.69 -22.18 -17.42
C ALA A 30 9.55 -22.09 -16.39
N SER A 31 9.90 -21.70 -15.17
CA SER A 31 8.88 -21.35 -14.18
C SER A 31 8.14 -20.08 -14.64
N PRO A 32 6.82 -19.97 -14.40
CA PRO A 32 6.09 -18.76 -14.73
C PRO A 32 6.69 -17.57 -13.99
N THR A 33 6.72 -16.41 -14.65
CA THR A 33 7.06 -15.15 -13.98
C THR A 33 6.02 -14.89 -12.89
N GLY A 34 6.49 -14.57 -11.68
CA GLY A 34 5.61 -14.21 -10.57
C GLY A 34 4.76 -12.98 -10.88
N PRO A 35 3.67 -12.75 -10.13
CA PRO A 35 2.84 -11.57 -10.32
C PRO A 35 3.64 -10.29 -10.06
N ALA A 36 3.20 -9.19 -10.68
CA ALA A 36 3.69 -7.86 -10.31
C ALA A 36 3.41 -7.59 -8.82
N GLY A 37 4.35 -6.89 -8.16
CA GLY A 37 4.17 -6.47 -6.76
C GLY A 37 3.05 -5.44 -6.60
N PRO A 38 2.58 -5.18 -5.37
CA PRO A 38 1.57 -4.17 -5.12
C PRO A 38 2.09 -2.75 -5.41
N THR A 39 1.19 -1.85 -5.78
CA THR A 39 1.48 -0.41 -5.80
C THR A 39 1.78 0.09 -4.38
N GLY A 40 2.78 0.96 -4.25
CA GLY A 40 3.14 1.57 -2.97
C GLY A 40 2.01 2.44 -2.37
N PRO A 41 2.12 2.81 -1.08
CA PRO A 41 1.13 3.65 -0.42
C PRO A 41 1.09 5.06 -1.02
N ALA A 42 -0.06 5.72 -0.86
CA ALA A 42 -0.20 7.13 -1.19
C ALA A 42 0.65 8.01 -0.26
N ASN A 43 1.03 9.20 -0.74
CA ASN A 43 1.73 10.19 0.07
C ASN A 43 0.80 10.74 1.17
N PRO A 44 1.35 11.14 2.34
CA PRO A 44 0.56 11.76 3.39
C PRO A 44 -0.01 13.12 2.94
N THR A 45 -1.18 13.46 3.46
CA THR A 45 -1.72 14.81 3.34
C THR A 45 -0.82 15.81 4.06
N GLY A 46 -0.62 16.98 3.46
CA GLY A 46 0.17 18.06 4.06
C GLY A 46 -0.41 18.60 5.39
N PRO A 47 0.37 19.42 6.11
CA PRO A 47 -0.06 19.97 7.39
C PRO A 47 -1.27 20.90 7.25
N THR A 48 -2.16 20.87 8.25
CA THR A 48 -3.24 21.86 8.39
C THR A 48 -2.67 23.20 8.87
N ASN A 49 -3.20 24.31 8.36
CA ASN A 49 -2.82 25.64 8.83
C ASN A 49 -3.16 25.83 10.31
N PRO A 50 -2.32 26.56 11.07
CA PRO A 50 -2.64 26.92 12.45
C PRO A 50 -3.84 27.86 12.51
N ILE A 51 -4.66 27.70 13.55
CA ILE A 51 -5.77 28.60 13.85
C ILE A 51 -5.19 29.92 14.38
N SER A 52 -5.68 31.05 13.90
CA SER A 52 -5.20 32.35 14.40
C SER A 52 -5.80 32.66 15.78
N LEU A 53 -5.08 33.44 16.60
CA LEU A 53 -5.61 33.88 17.89
C LEU A 53 -6.87 34.73 17.74
N THR A 54 -7.05 35.41 16.60
CA THR A 54 -8.25 36.20 16.30
C THR A 54 -9.47 35.30 16.07
N ASP A 55 -9.28 34.11 15.51
CA ASP A 55 -10.34 33.11 15.36
C ASP A 55 -10.73 32.50 16.70
N LEU A 56 -9.76 32.34 17.62
CA LEU A 56 -9.99 31.76 18.94
C LEU A 56 -10.57 32.77 19.95
N PHE A 57 -10.17 34.03 19.83
CA PHE A 57 -10.60 35.13 20.70
C PHE A 57 -11.02 36.32 19.84
N PRO A 58 -12.32 36.43 19.52
CA PRO A 58 -12.85 37.61 18.85
C PRO A 58 -12.54 38.85 19.68
N GLN A 59 -12.10 39.91 19.03
CA GLN A 59 -11.71 41.18 19.68
C GLN A 59 -12.84 41.75 20.55
N GLU A 60 -14.09 41.42 20.23
CA GLU A 60 -15.30 41.72 21.00
C GLU A 60 -15.21 41.20 22.44
N ALA A 61 -14.68 39.98 22.66
CA ALA A 61 -14.56 39.37 23.98
C ALA A 61 -13.52 40.11 24.86
N GLY A 62 -12.40 40.53 24.26
CA GLY A 62 -11.38 41.32 24.96
C GLY A 62 -11.88 42.71 25.38
N ARG A 63 -12.68 43.36 24.51
CA ARG A 63 -13.29 44.67 24.80
C ARG A 63 -14.31 44.58 25.95
N MET A 64 -15.14 43.54 25.98
CA MET A 64 -16.12 43.34 27.05
C MET A 64 -15.46 43.12 28.42
N CYS A 65 -14.38 42.36 28.48
CA CYS A 65 -13.63 42.17 29.72
C CYS A 65 -13.04 43.48 30.27
N TYR A 66 -12.51 44.34 29.39
CA TYR A 66 -11.97 45.64 29.78
C TYR A 66 -13.05 46.58 30.34
N GLU A 67 -14.21 46.65 29.69
CA GLU A 67 -15.34 47.48 30.13
C GLU A 67 -15.92 47.01 31.48
N VAL A 68 -16.05 45.69 31.68
CA VAL A 68 -16.49 45.12 32.97
C VAL A 68 -15.50 45.44 34.10
N LEU A 69 -14.20 45.37 33.83
CA LEU A 69 -13.15 45.72 34.80
C LEU A 69 -13.15 47.22 35.14
N LYS A 70 -13.33 48.08 34.14
CA LYS A 70 -13.51 49.53 34.33
C LYS A 70 -14.72 49.82 35.20
N LYS A 71 -15.87 49.23 34.87
CA LYS A 71 -17.13 49.39 35.60
C LYS A 71 -17.02 48.96 37.07
N LYS A 72 -16.31 47.85 37.34
CA LYS A 72 -16.03 47.39 38.71
C LYS A 72 -15.10 48.30 39.49
N LYS A 73 -14.09 48.89 38.85
CA LYS A 73 -13.13 49.80 39.50
C LYS A 73 -13.76 51.15 39.89
N THR A 74 -14.78 51.59 39.16
CA THR A 74 -15.48 52.86 39.41
C THR A 74 -16.56 52.77 40.50
N PHE A 75 -16.92 51.56 40.94
CA PHE A 75 -17.97 51.32 41.94
C PHE A 75 -17.45 51.05 43.36
N GLY A 76 -16.14 51.22 43.60
CA GLY A 76 -15.48 51.06 44.90
C GLY A 76 -15.16 52.40 45.56
#